data_AF-A0AAJ1XC73-F1
#
_entry.id   AF-A0AAJ1XC73-F1
#
_cell.length_a   1.000
_cell.length_b   1.000
_cell.length_c   1.000
_cell.angle_alpha   90.00
_cell.angle_beta   90.00
_cell.angle_gamma   90.00
#
_symmetry.space_group_name_H-M   'P 1'
#
loop_
_entity.id
_entity.type
_entity.pdbx_description
1 polymer ?
#
loop_
_entity_poly.entity_id
_entity_poly.type
_entity_poly.pdbx_seq_one_letter_code
_entity_poly.pdbx_strand_id
1 'polypeptide(L)'
;RIRVERALEAVGPELNGVLVDVCCFLKGLETVERERQWPARSAKMLLKVGLAALHRHYNPQLEKERGGGAVLHWGADDYRPRMQPLNK
;
A
#
# COMPACT_ATOMS: atom_id res chain seq x y z
N ARG A 1 -17.26 -14.06 -10.70
CA ARG A 1 -16.51 -13.11 -11.57
C ARG A 1 -16.33 -11.76 -10.91
N ILE A 2 -17.43 -11.11 -10.50
CA ILE A 2 -17.50 -9.78 -9.86
C ILE A 2 -16.42 -9.50 -8.81
N ARG A 3 -16.14 -10.44 -7.89
CA ARG A 3 -15.12 -10.25 -6.84
C ARG A 3 -13.71 -10.01 -7.40
N VAL A 4 -13.31 -10.80 -8.40
CA VAL A 4 -11.98 -10.69 -9.02
C VAL A 4 -11.90 -9.41 -9.84
N GLU A 5 -12.95 -9.07 -10.59
CA GLU A 5 -13.01 -7.84 -11.37
C GLU A 5 -12.84 -6.60 -10.48
N ARG A 6 -13.56 -6.52 -9.36
CA ARG A 6 -13.41 -5.43 -8.37
C ARG A 6 -12.02 -5.36 -7.75
N ALA A 7 -11.41 -6.51 -7.48
CA ALA A 7 -10.07 -6.56 -6.92
C ALA A 7 -9.02 -6.06 -7.92
N LEU A 8 -9.13 -6.44 -9.20
CA LEU A 8 -8.25 -5.97 -10.26
C LEU A 8 -8.45 -4.48 -10.56
N GLU A 9 -9.69 -3.98 -10.49
CA GLU A 9 -10.00 -2.56 -10.61
C GLU A 9 -9.38 -1.75 -9.45
N ALA A 10 -9.51 -2.24 -8.21
CA ALA A 10 -8.92 -1.60 -7.03
C ALA A 10 -7.39 -1.57 -7.03
N VAL A 11 -6.75 -2.54 -7.70
CA VAL A 11 -5.29 -2.60 -7.84
C VAL A 11 -4.78 -1.66 -8.95
N GLY A 12 -5.58 -1.43 -10.00
CA GLY A 12 -5.23 -0.56 -11.12
C GLY A 12 -4.53 -1.29 -12.29
N PRO A 13 -4.61 -0.72 -13.51
CA PRO A 13 -4.11 -1.34 -14.74
C PRO A 13 -2.59 -1.58 -14.79
N GLU A 14 -1.82 -0.89 -13.97
CA GLU A 14 -0.36 -0.97 -13.91
C GLU A 14 0.10 -2.27 -13.24
N LEU A 15 -0.70 -2.77 -12.28
CA LEU A 15 -0.37 -3.91 -11.44
C LEU A 15 -1.28 -5.11 -11.67
N ASN A 16 -2.47 -4.92 -12.26
CA ASN A 16 -3.39 -6.02 -12.54
C ASN A 16 -2.76 -7.10 -13.43
N GLY A 17 -1.94 -6.70 -14.41
CA GLY A 17 -1.37 -7.59 -15.41
C GLY A 17 -0.42 -8.61 -14.80
N VAL A 18 0.50 -8.17 -13.92
CA VAL A 18 1.44 -9.08 -13.25
C VAL A 18 0.74 -10.03 -12.27
N LEU A 19 -0.34 -9.58 -11.63
CA LEU A 19 -1.14 -10.45 -10.76
C LEU A 19 -1.84 -11.55 -11.57
N VAL A 20 -2.44 -11.20 -12.71
CA VAL A 20 -3.11 -12.20 -13.57
C VAL A 20 -2.09 -13.18 -14.17
N ASP A 21 -0.95 -12.68 -14.66
CA ASP A 21 0.11 -13.53 -15.22
C ASP A 21 0.63 -14.57 -14.21
N VAL A 22 0.87 -14.15 -12.96
CA VAL A 22 1.48 -15.04 -11.95
C VAL A 22 0.43 -15.86 -11.22
N CYS A 23 -0.68 -15.26 -10.79
CA CYS A 23 -1.65 -15.97 -9.93
C CYS A 23 -2.69 -16.76 -10.72
N CYS A 24 -3.02 -16.35 -11.95
CA CYS A 24 -4.03 -17.02 -12.77
C CYS A 24 -3.41 -17.89 -13.87
N PHE A 25 -2.39 -17.39 -14.56
CA PHE A 25 -1.69 -18.15 -15.61
C PHE A 25 -0.45 -18.90 -15.10
N LEU A 26 -0.09 -18.73 -13.82
CA LEU A 26 1.04 -19.43 -13.20
C LEU A 26 2.37 -19.27 -13.95
N LYS A 27 2.55 -18.13 -14.63
CA LYS A 27 3.80 -17.82 -15.33
C LYS A 27 4.94 -17.61 -14.32
N GLY A 28 6.11 -18.14 -14.65
CA GLY A 28 7.35 -17.82 -13.92
C GLY A 28 7.75 -16.36 -14.11
N LEU A 29 8.38 -15.75 -13.09
CA LEU A 29 8.70 -14.31 -13.09
C LEU A 29 9.61 -13.90 -14.26
N GLU A 30 10.59 -14.72 -14.63
CA GLU A 30 11.45 -14.47 -15.79
C GLU A 30 10.66 -14.39 -17.10
N THR A 31 9.63 -15.24 -17.24
CA THR A 31 8.74 -15.22 -18.42
C THR A 31 7.91 -13.94 -18.44
N VAL A 32 7.39 -13.51 -17.29
CA VAL A 32 6.67 -12.23 -17.18
C VAL A 32 7.59 -11.06 -17.53
N GLU A 33 8.84 -11.05 -17.06
CA GLU A 33 9.82 -10.00 -17.38
C GLU A 33 10.11 -9.95 -18.88
N ARG A 34 10.32 -11.10 -19.51
CA ARG A 34 10.55 -11.19 -20.97
C ARG A 34 9.33 -10.71 -21.77
N GLU A 35 8.12 -11.19 -21.45
CA GLU A 35 6.91 -10.84 -22.21
C GLU A 35 6.55 -9.36 -22.07
N ARG A 36 6.77 -8.78 -20.89
CA ARG A 36 6.47 -7.37 -20.60
C ARG A 36 7.63 -6.41 -20.90
N GLN A 37 8.76 -6.94 -21.37
CA GLN A 37 9.98 -6.16 -21.63
C GLN A 37 10.45 -5.39 -20.38
N TRP A 38 10.33 -6.01 -19.20
CA TRP A 38 10.80 -5.44 -17.95
C TRP A 38 12.26 -5.80 -17.66
N PRO A 39 13.01 -4.93 -16.95
CA PRO A 39 14.36 -5.27 -16.51
C PRO A 39 14.37 -6.51 -15.61
N ALA A 40 15.45 -7.27 -15.66
CA ALA A 40 15.63 -8.46 -14.84
C ALA A 40 15.42 -8.17 -13.34
N ARG A 41 14.72 -9.08 -12.64
CA ARG A 41 14.38 -9.01 -11.20
C ARG A 41 13.32 -7.96 -10.83
N SER A 42 12.68 -7.29 -11.80
CA SER A 42 11.62 -6.30 -11.55
C SER A 42 10.27 -6.94 -11.22
N ALA A 43 9.93 -8.07 -11.83
CA ALA A 43 8.60 -8.67 -11.67
C ALA A 43 8.33 -9.07 -10.22
N LYS A 44 9.36 -9.51 -9.48
CA LYS A 44 9.22 -9.82 -8.05
C LYS A 44 8.77 -8.59 -7.25
N MET A 45 9.34 -7.42 -7.53
CA MET A 45 8.99 -6.19 -6.80
C MET A 45 7.57 -5.74 -7.16
N LEU A 46 7.23 -5.72 -8.44
CA LEU A 46 5.89 -5.34 -8.90
C LEU A 46 4.81 -6.30 -8.40
N LEU A 47 5.09 -7.60 -8.37
CA LEU A 47 4.19 -8.60 -7.78
C LEU A 47 3.96 -8.32 -6.29
N LYS A 48 5.01 -8.01 -5.52
CA LYS A 48 4.87 -7.65 -4.10
C LYS A 48 3.99 -6.41 -3.93
N VAL A 49 4.18 -5.37 -4.75
CA VAL A 49 3.36 -4.15 -4.70
C VAL A 49 1.89 -4.46 -5.03
N GLY A 50 1.64 -5.26 -6.07
CA GLY A 50 0.29 -5.71 -6.44
C GLY A 50 -0.39 -6.52 -5.32
N LEU A 51 0.34 -7.45 -4.70
CA LEU A 51 -0.18 -8.24 -3.57
C LEU A 51 -0.46 -7.37 -2.34
N ALA A 52 0.38 -6.36 -2.07
CA ALA A 52 0.11 -5.40 -0.99
C ALA A 52 -1.13 -4.54 -1.27
N ALA A 53 -1.39 -4.18 -2.54
CA ALA A 53 -2.63 -3.51 -2.93
C ALA A 53 -3.86 -4.42 -2.75
N LEU A 54 -3.77 -5.68 -3.15
CA LEU A 54 -4.81 -6.68 -2.88
C LEU A 54 -5.05 -6.88 -1.38
N HIS A 55 -4.00 -6.88 -0.57
CA HIS A 55 -4.14 -6.99 0.88
C HIS A 55 -5.00 -5.86 1.45
N ARG A 56 -4.77 -4.60 1.03
CA ARG A 56 -5.61 -3.47 1.44
C ARG A 56 -7.05 -3.58 0.93
N HIS A 57 -7.24 -4.09 -0.29
CA HIS A 57 -8.57 -4.29 -0.85
C HIS A 57 -9.40 -5.33 -0.07
N TYR A 58 -8.78 -6.45 0.31
CA TYR A 58 -9.46 -7.53 1.03
C TYR A 58 -9.50 -7.36 2.54
N ASN A 59 -8.59 -6.56 3.09
CA ASN A 59 -8.49 -6.26 4.52
C ASN A 59 -8.59 -4.73 4.69
N PRO A 60 -9.74 -4.12 4.38
CA PRO A 60 -9.95 -2.73 4.73
C PRO A 60 -9.77 -2.62 6.23
N GLN A 61 -8.87 -1.75 6.68
CA GLN A 61 -8.78 -1.40 8.09
C GLN A 61 -10.17 -0.84 8.44
N LEU A 62 -10.99 -1.64 9.13
CA LEU A 62 -12.15 -1.14 9.84
C LEU A 62 -11.66 0.10 10.59
N GLU A 63 -12.36 1.22 10.48
CA GLU A 63 -12.01 2.53 11.03
C GLU A 63 -11.90 2.55 12.58
N LYS A 64 -11.21 1.60 13.19
CA LYS A 64 -10.94 1.50 14.63
C LYS A 64 -9.86 2.49 15.09
N GLU A 65 -9.26 3.25 14.18
CA GLU A 65 -8.19 4.22 14.50
C GLU A 65 -8.51 5.67 14.09
N ARG A 66 -9.65 5.93 13.44
CA ARG A 66 -10.12 7.32 13.22
C ARG A 66 -10.92 7.88 14.40
N GLY A 67 -11.07 7.09 15.47
CA GLY A 67 -11.56 7.55 16.77
C GLY A 67 -10.41 8.10 17.61
N GLY A 68 -10.08 9.38 17.41
CA GLY A 68 -9.23 10.14 18.32
C GLY A 68 -7.75 10.04 17.98
N GLY A 69 -7.29 10.91 17.09
CA GLY A 69 -5.91 11.39 17.15
C GLY A 69 -5.72 12.07 18.51
N ALA A 70 -5.41 11.28 19.54
CA ALA A 70 -4.90 11.81 20.78
C ALA A 70 -3.64 12.58 20.38
N VAL A 71 -3.68 13.90 20.55
CA VAL A 71 -2.49 14.73 20.47
C VAL A 71 -1.51 14.09 21.45
N LEU A 72 -0.44 13.48 20.94
CA LEU A 72 0.64 12.97 21.77
C LEU A 72 1.27 14.19 22.43
N HIS A 73 0.87 14.47 23.66
CA HIS A 73 1.42 15.56 24.42
C HIS A 73 2.81 15.12 24.89
N TRP A 74 3.82 15.91 24.53
CA TRP A 74 5.18 15.71 25.03
C TRP A 74 5.33 16.64 26.24
N GLY A 75 4.88 16.16 27.40
CA GLY A 75 4.89 16.91 28.67
C GLY A 75 4.27 16.11 29.82
N ALA A 76 4.31 16.62 31.05
CA ALA A 76 3.38 16.19 32.09
C ALA A 76 2.00 16.84 31.84
N ASP A 77 0.91 16.35 32.46
CA ASP A 77 -0.46 16.84 32.19
C ASP A 77 -0.63 18.36 32.37
N ASP A 78 0.27 18.99 33.12
CA ASP A 78 0.33 20.42 33.44
C ASP A 78 1.42 21.18 32.67
N TYR A 79 2.14 20.53 31.75
CA TYR A 79 3.24 21.16 31.03
C TYR A 79 2.73 22.22 30.05
N ARG A 80 3.07 23.48 30.33
CA ARG A 80 2.77 24.62 29.46
C ARG A 80 4.06 25.34 29.07
N PRO A 81 4.48 25.33 27.79
CA PRO A 81 5.68 26.03 27.37
C PRO A 81 5.48 27.55 27.50
N ARG A 82 6.32 28.21 28.29
CA ARG A 82 6.38 29.67 28.34
C ARG A 82 7.28 30.16 27.22
N MET A 83 6.68 30.71 26.15
CA MET A 83 7.45 31.46 25.17
C MET A 83 7.92 32.77 25.82
N GLN A 84 9.22 32.88 26.06
CA GLN A 84 9.81 34.12 26.53
C GLN A 84 9.78 35.13 25.38
N PRO A 85 9.26 36.35 25.58
CA PRO A 85 9.24 37.33 24.52
C PRO A 85 10.69 37.68 24.15
N LEU A 86 11.02 37.51 22.88
CA LEU A 86 12.29 37.94 22.31
C LEU A 86 12.27 39.47 22.27
N ASN A 87 12.85 40.12 23.29
CA ASN A 87 13.07 41.57 23.27
C ASN A 87 14.04 41.91 22.11
N LYS A 88 13.61 42.84 21.27
CA LYS A 88 14.47 43.60 20.34
C LYS A 88 15.09 44.79 21.06
#